data_AF-A0A7G8VD94-F1
#
_entry.id   AF-A0A7G8VD94-F1
#
_cell.length_a   1.000
_cell.length_b   1.000
_cell.length_c   1.000
_cell.angle_alpha   90.00
_cell.angle_beta   90.00
_cell.angle_gamma   90.00
#
_symmetry.space_group_name_H-M   'P 1'
#
loop_
_entity.id
_entity.type
_entity.pdbx_description
1 polymer ?
#
loop_
_entity_poly.entity_id
_entity_poly.type
_entity_poly.pdbx_seq_one_letter_code
_entity_poly.pdbx_strand_id
1 'polypeptide(L)'
;MSNIPTCAVRAVVRDSVGGQPVEGAKVSARLSSYEVYQGYVVPHLVQGVTDVNGECILNLWPNQLGAVESNYAVTILALGKSLKTFCVVPSAPAAELSDIAELPPYDGLNDGSLIIGQVLAALTAAQAARDVAITKAGEAGISATNAANSETNAAASMANAATSETSALASRNRAQAWAIQLGMPVEGGEYSAKYHALKAAESAASIADGPVYSWIGLFGIITQAQARTALNIGNVQNTADIDKVVSTPTRDALNLKLDITAATDLLAKKADLVGGLIPASQLPSSVDNMDEFPTRADFPAVGVKERIYLAVNDATPANPTRQYRWAGTTYAEINPSPGTTDALIEGSGNLYFTAARVRDTVLAGLSLVANAAITASDTVVSALGKLQKQVTDLIAAVGLKADAATTVTKDMATGAANIPVGTTAQRPVNGAGKLRFNSSLGRWEGNTGAAWGSLGGASGGGTDAIFYVSDAVMTADHTVAAGTNEGVFGPLTIAPGAVLEISAGSTLTIV
;
A
#
# COMPACT_ATOMS: atom_id res chain seq x y z
N MET A 1 -17.73 33.41 -16.39
CA MET A 1 -17.05 34.72 -16.39
C MET A 1 -16.24 34.79 -15.11
N SER A 2 -14.99 35.29 -15.15
CA SER A 2 -14.24 35.50 -13.90
C SER A 2 -14.78 36.75 -13.21
N ASN A 3 -15.15 36.62 -11.94
CA ASN A 3 -15.81 37.68 -11.18
C ASN A 3 -14.79 38.37 -10.27
N ILE A 4 -13.90 39.17 -10.87
CA ILE A 4 -12.99 40.04 -10.11
C ILE A 4 -13.85 40.98 -9.25
N PRO A 5 -13.70 40.99 -7.91
CA PRO A 5 -14.55 41.79 -7.04
C PRO A 5 -14.30 43.29 -7.25
N THR A 6 -15.36 44.09 -7.33
CA THR A 6 -15.28 45.55 -7.50
C THR A 6 -16.13 46.29 -6.48
N CYS A 7 -15.56 47.34 -5.90
CA CYS A 7 -16.26 48.39 -5.17
C CYS A 7 -16.78 49.44 -6.17
N ALA A 8 -18.04 49.84 -6.04
CA ALA A 8 -18.60 50.97 -6.78
C ALA A 8 -18.17 52.30 -6.12
N VAL A 9 -17.09 52.91 -6.62
CA VAL A 9 -16.56 54.17 -6.11
C VAL A 9 -17.27 55.34 -6.80
N ARG A 10 -18.06 56.10 -6.04
CA ARG A 10 -18.77 57.30 -6.52
C ARG A 10 -17.89 58.54 -6.40
N ALA A 11 -17.90 59.36 -7.44
CA ALA A 11 -17.16 60.62 -7.53
C ALA A 11 -18.13 61.74 -7.95
N VAL A 12 -18.16 62.83 -7.19
CA VAL A 12 -19.04 63.98 -7.43
C VAL A 12 -18.21 65.21 -7.78
N VAL A 13 -18.50 65.85 -8.92
CA VAL A 13 -17.76 67.01 -9.44
C VAL A 13 -18.67 68.23 -9.45
N ARG A 14 -18.24 69.30 -8.77
CA ARG A 14 -18.95 70.59 -8.65
C ARG A 14 -18.01 71.74 -8.94
N ASP A 15 -18.53 72.86 -9.44
CA ASP A 15 -17.71 74.06 -9.64
C ASP A 15 -17.40 74.75 -8.30
N SER A 16 -16.10 75.05 -8.13
CA SER A 16 -15.54 76.04 -7.23
C SER A 16 -16.32 77.37 -7.12
N VAL A 17 -16.98 77.81 -8.20
CA VAL A 17 -17.76 79.05 -8.25
C VAL A 17 -19.26 78.72 -8.25
N GLY A 18 -19.85 78.60 -7.05
CA GLY A 18 -21.30 78.47 -6.87
C GLY A 18 -21.83 77.03 -6.76
N GLY A 19 -20.96 76.01 -6.65
CA GLY A 19 -21.32 74.66 -6.20
C GLY A 19 -22.21 73.84 -7.16
N GLN A 20 -22.43 74.33 -8.37
CA GLN A 20 -23.24 73.67 -9.39
C GLN A 20 -22.57 72.34 -9.84
N PRO A 21 -23.36 71.31 -10.18
CA PRO A 21 -22.82 70.07 -10.72
C PRO A 21 -22.14 70.29 -12.07
N VAL A 22 -21.10 69.51 -12.37
CA VAL A 22 -20.39 69.58 -13.66
C VAL A 22 -20.62 68.29 -14.44
N GLU A 23 -21.54 68.32 -15.40
CA GLU A 23 -21.75 67.26 -16.38
C GLU A 23 -20.56 67.15 -17.35
N GLY A 24 -20.27 65.95 -17.85
CA GLY A 24 -19.26 65.73 -18.88
C GLY A 24 -17.79 65.79 -18.40
N ALA A 25 -17.55 65.93 -17.10
CA ALA A 25 -16.20 65.86 -16.53
C ALA A 25 -15.67 64.42 -16.65
N LYS A 26 -14.40 64.28 -17.08
CA LYS A 26 -13.78 62.96 -17.25
C LYS A 26 -13.10 62.55 -15.96
N VAL A 27 -13.46 61.39 -15.43
CA VAL A 27 -12.86 60.80 -14.23
C VAL A 27 -12.10 59.54 -14.64
N SER A 28 -10.84 59.42 -14.25
CA SER A 28 -10.04 58.21 -14.48
C SER A 28 -9.23 57.83 -13.26
N ALA A 29 -9.40 56.60 -12.80
CA ALA A 29 -8.62 55.99 -11.73
C ALA A 29 -7.62 55.00 -12.33
N ARG A 30 -6.33 55.19 -12.03
CA ARG A 30 -5.26 54.28 -12.45
C ARG A 30 -4.62 53.63 -11.22
N LEU A 31 -4.54 52.31 -11.20
CA LEU A 31 -3.86 51.57 -10.12
C LEU A 31 -2.35 51.91 -10.14
N SER A 32 -1.73 52.06 -8.97
CA SER A 32 -0.30 52.41 -8.84
C SER A 32 0.62 51.25 -9.26
N SER A 33 0.20 50.04 -8.94
CA SER A 33 0.96 48.78 -9.03
C SER A 33 0.22 47.79 -9.93
N TYR A 34 0.89 46.80 -10.51
CA TYR A 34 0.21 45.70 -11.19
C TYR A 34 -0.18 44.61 -10.19
N GLU A 35 -1.48 44.35 -10.06
CA GLU A 35 -2.04 43.35 -9.14
C GLU A 35 -2.64 42.14 -9.88
N VAL A 36 -2.58 40.97 -9.24
CA VAL A 36 -3.07 39.70 -9.79
C VAL A 36 -3.93 38.98 -8.76
N TYR A 37 -5.24 38.96 -9.00
CA TYR A 37 -6.21 38.32 -8.10
C TYR A 37 -6.62 36.94 -8.64
N GLN A 38 -6.32 35.87 -7.89
CA GLN A 38 -6.66 34.48 -8.25
C GLN A 38 -6.21 34.06 -9.67
N GLY A 39 -5.06 34.57 -10.14
CA GLY A 39 -4.52 34.30 -11.48
C GLY A 39 -5.05 35.21 -12.59
N TYR A 40 -5.96 36.15 -12.30
CA TYR A 40 -6.45 37.16 -13.24
C TYR A 40 -5.79 38.52 -12.97
N VAL A 41 -5.36 39.21 -14.04
CA VAL A 41 -4.76 40.54 -13.95
C VAL A 41 -5.85 41.59 -13.65
N VAL A 42 -5.62 42.43 -12.64
CA VAL A 42 -6.55 43.51 -12.26
C VAL A 42 -6.50 44.64 -13.31
N PRO A 43 -7.65 45.25 -13.71
CA PRO A 43 -7.67 46.36 -14.65
C PRO A 43 -6.88 47.59 -14.18
N HIS A 44 -5.77 47.91 -14.87
CA HIS A 44 -4.83 48.98 -14.48
C HIS A 44 -5.40 50.41 -14.60
N LEU A 45 -6.46 50.59 -15.39
CA LEU A 45 -7.09 51.87 -15.67
C LEU A 45 -8.60 51.68 -15.82
N VAL A 46 -9.38 52.44 -15.05
CA VAL A 46 -10.84 52.51 -15.14
C VAL A 46 -11.25 53.97 -15.35
N GLN A 47 -12.20 54.22 -16.25
CA GLN A 47 -12.60 55.57 -16.65
C GLN A 47 -14.12 55.71 -16.72
N GLY A 48 -14.60 56.91 -16.45
CA GLY A 48 -16.01 57.29 -16.57
C GLY A 48 -16.15 58.78 -16.84
N VAL A 49 -17.41 59.21 -17.00
CA VAL A 49 -17.81 60.59 -17.24
C VAL A 49 -18.94 60.94 -16.28
N THR A 50 -19.00 62.18 -15.80
CA THR A 50 -20.08 62.64 -14.91
C THR A 50 -21.40 62.89 -15.65
N ASP A 51 -22.50 62.55 -14.98
CA ASP A 51 -23.87 62.79 -15.45
C ASP A 51 -24.35 64.25 -15.19
N VAL A 52 -25.63 64.51 -15.47
CA VAL A 52 -26.32 65.79 -15.20
C VAL A 52 -26.28 66.24 -13.73
N ASN A 53 -26.06 65.32 -12.78
CA ASN A 53 -25.93 65.60 -11.36
C ASN A 53 -24.45 65.83 -10.94
N GLY A 54 -23.51 65.74 -11.88
CA GLY A 54 -22.08 65.82 -11.65
C GLY A 54 -21.49 64.52 -11.09
N GLU A 55 -22.18 63.39 -11.21
CA GLU A 55 -21.84 62.13 -10.56
C GLU A 55 -21.29 61.09 -11.54
N CYS A 56 -20.24 60.37 -11.12
CA CYS A 56 -19.63 59.29 -11.87
C CYS A 56 -19.36 58.10 -10.94
N ILE A 57 -19.65 56.87 -11.38
CA ILE A 57 -19.33 55.64 -10.65
C ILE A 57 -18.22 54.89 -11.39
N LEU A 58 -17.15 54.55 -10.67
CA LEU A 58 -16.07 53.70 -11.15
C LEU A 58 -16.08 52.37 -10.39
N ASN A 59 -16.21 51.26 -11.10
CA ASN A 59 -16.08 49.93 -10.50
C ASN A 59 -14.59 49.59 -10.35
N LEU A 60 -14.04 49.84 -9.17
CA LEU A 60 -12.62 49.66 -8.85
C LEU A 60 -12.42 48.40 -8.01
N TRP A 61 -11.36 47.64 -8.26
CA TRP A 61 -11.03 46.46 -7.45
C TRP A 61 -10.42 46.90 -6.09
N PRO A 62 -10.84 46.31 -4.95
CA PRO A 62 -10.34 46.69 -3.63
C PRO A 62 -8.85 46.42 -3.39
N ASN A 63 -8.10 47.46 -2.99
CA ASN A 63 -6.67 47.34 -2.67
C ASN A 63 -6.41 46.37 -1.51
N GLN A 64 -7.34 46.27 -0.55
CA GLN A 64 -7.28 45.34 0.59
C GLN A 64 -7.31 43.84 0.22
N LEU A 65 -7.52 43.50 -1.06
CA LEU A 65 -7.45 42.14 -1.59
C LEU A 65 -6.12 41.87 -2.33
N GLY A 66 -5.19 42.82 -2.28
CA GLY A 66 -3.92 42.80 -3.01
C GLY A 66 -2.77 42.11 -2.30
N ALA A 67 -1.75 41.79 -3.09
CA ALA A 67 -0.52 41.20 -2.58
C ALA A 67 0.54 42.26 -2.21
N VAL A 68 0.44 43.48 -2.75
CA VAL A 68 1.48 44.52 -2.65
C VAL A 68 0.90 45.87 -2.24
N GLU A 69 1.80 46.83 -1.93
CA GLU A 69 1.39 48.22 -1.72
C GLU A 69 0.68 48.76 -2.98
N SER A 70 -0.57 49.16 -2.84
CA SER A 70 -1.37 49.65 -3.96
C SER A 70 -2.41 50.71 -3.56
N ASN A 71 -2.58 51.70 -4.44
CA ASN A 71 -3.61 52.73 -4.37
C ASN A 71 -4.04 53.12 -5.80
N TYR A 72 -5.08 53.93 -5.94
CA TYR A 72 -5.50 54.49 -7.23
C TYR A 72 -5.13 55.98 -7.31
N ALA A 73 -4.38 56.35 -8.35
CA ALA A 73 -4.21 57.73 -8.77
C ALA A 73 -5.46 58.14 -9.57
N VAL A 74 -6.31 58.98 -8.98
CA VAL A 74 -7.54 59.47 -9.61
C VAL A 74 -7.30 60.87 -10.18
N THR A 75 -7.58 61.02 -11.47
CA THR A 75 -7.56 62.32 -12.18
C THR A 75 -8.96 62.69 -12.61
N ILE A 76 -9.39 63.90 -12.27
CA ILE A 76 -10.65 64.52 -12.71
C ILE A 76 -10.29 65.68 -13.64
N LEU A 77 -10.83 65.68 -14.86
CA LEU A 77 -10.67 66.75 -15.83
C LEU A 77 -12.04 67.42 -16.08
N ALA A 78 -12.16 68.68 -15.63
CA ALA A 78 -13.42 69.43 -15.62
C ALA A 78 -13.15 70.90 -15.98
N LEU A 79 -13.96 71.50 -16.86
CA LEU A 79 -13.89 72.93 -17.22
C LEU A 79 -12.47 73.42 -17.60
N GLY A 80 -11.68 72.57 -18.28
CA GLY A 80 -10.28 72.85 -18.66
C GLY A 80 -9.25 72.77 -17.53
N LYS A 81 -9.67 72.49 -16.29
CA LYS A 81 -8.82 72.29 -15.11
C LYS A 81 -8.67 70.80 -14.79
N SER A 82 -7.56 70.41 -14.19
CA SER A 82 -7.35 69.05 -13.68
C SER A 82 -7.17 69.04 -12.16
N LEU A 83 -7.91 68.16 -11.49
CA LEU A 83 -7.67 67.77 -10.10
C LEU A 83 -7.04 66.38 -10.10
N LYS A 84 -6.09 66.14 -9.20
CA LYS A 84 -5.52 64.81 -8.95
C LYS A 84 -5.59 64.52 -7.46
N THR A 85 -5.99 63.30 -7.12
CA THR A 85 -5.91 62.76 -5.76
C THR A 85 -5.47 61.31 -5.82
N PHE A 86 -5.10 60.75 -4.68
CA PHE A 86 -4.93 59.31 -4.50
C PHE A 86 -6.07 58.79 -3.63
N CYS A 87 -6.42 57.52 -3.76
CA CYS A 87 -7.36 56.87 -2.85
C CYS A 87 -7.06 55.37 -2.70
N VAL A 88 -7.50 54.79 -1.58
CA VAL A 88 -7.37 53.36 -1.30
C VAL A 88 -8.76 52.75 -1.22
N VAL A 89 -9.05 51.81 -2.13
CA VAL A 89 -10.39 51.24 -2.29
C VAL A 89 -10.60 50.12 -1.26
N PRO A 90 -11.57 50.26 -0.33
CA PRO A 90 -11.82 49.24 0.69
C PRO A 90 -12.55 48.02 0.11
N SER A 91 -12.52 46.90 0.84
CA SER A 91 -13.25 45.68 0.51
C SER A 91 -14.75 45.79 0.85
N ALA A 92 -15.42 46.79 0.26
CA ALA A 92 -16.82 47.14 0.44
C ALA A 92 -17.56 47.19 -0.92
N PRO A 93 -18.89 47.02 -0.98
CA PRO A 93 -19.64 47.04 -2.24
C PRO A 93 -19.68 48.42 -2.91
N ALA A 94 -19.59 49.51 -2.14
CA ALA A 94 -19.55 50.90 -2.63
C ALA A 94 -18.76 51.79 -1.67
N ALA A 95 -18.27 52.94 -2.17
CA ALA A 95 -17.56 53.96 -1.38
C ALA A 95 -17.63 55.35 -2.06
N GLU A 96 -17.48 56.42 -1.29
CA GLU A 96 -17.37 57.79 -1.80
C GLU A 96 -15.91 58.20 -1.97
N LEU A 97 -15.57 58.80 -3.13
CA LEU A 97 -14.20 59.20 -3.46
C LEU A 97 -13.61 60.24 -2.49
N SER A 98 -14.43 61.11 -1.90
CA SER A 98 -14.00 62.04 -0.85
C SER A 98 -13.41 61.29 0.34
N ASP A 99 -14.12 60.26 0.79
CA ASP A 99 -13.87 59.59 2.06
C ASP A 99 -12.69 58.61 1.93
N ILE A 100 -12.57 57.95 0.77
CA ILE A 100 -11.44 57.05 0.49
C ILE A 100 -10.17 57.76 0.01
N ALA A 101 -10.22 59.06 -0.27
CA ALA A 101 -9.05 59.87 -0.62
C ALA A 101 -8.23 60.32 0.60
N GLU A 102 -8.82 60.28 1.80
CA GLU A 102 -8.11 60.58 3.06
C GLU A 102 -7.53 59.31 3.72
N LEU A 103 -7.78 58.13 3.16
CA LEU A 103 -7.23 56.87 3.67
C LEU A 103 -5.72 56.75 3.38
N PRO A 104 -4.90 56.27 4.33
CA PRO A 104 -3.49 56.01 4.10
C PRO A 104 -3.30 54.88 3.06
N PRO A 105 -2.13 54.80 2.40
CA PRO A 105 -1.77 53.70 1.53
C PRO A 105 -2.01 52.33 2.18
N TYR A 106 -2.41 51.34 1.38
CA TYR A 106 -2.50 49.97 1.85
C TYR A 106 -1.11 49.35 1.86
N ASP A 107 -0.56 49.05 3.04
CA ASP A 107 0.81 48.54 3.26
C ASP A 107 1.10 47.15 2.61
N GLY A 108 0.12 46.52 1.95
CA GLY A 108 0.24 45.19 1.35
C GLY A 108 0.08 44.04 2.36
N LEU A 109 0.20 42.80 1.85
CA LEU A 109 0.41 41.62 2.69
C LEU A 109 1.91 41.38 2.79
N ASN A 110 2.43 41.18 4.01
CA ASN A 110 3.83 40.80 4.15
C ASN A 110 4.08 39.39 3.59
N ASP A 111 5.33 39.13 3.15
CA ASP A 111 5.73 37.87 2.50
C ASP A 111 5.30 36.63 3.30
N GLY A 112 5.39 36.70 4.64
CA GLY A 112 4.98 35.62 5.53
C GLY A 112 3.48 35.28 5.42
N SER A 113 2.61 36.29 5.40
CA SER A 113 1.17 36.10 5.19
C SER A 113 0.85 35.57 3.78
N LEU A 114 1.55 36.06 2.76
CA LEU A 114 1.38 35.59 1.37
C LEU A 114 1.76 34.10 1.24
N ILE A 115 2.90 33.71 1.82
CA ILE A 115 3.37 32.31 1.87
C ILE A 115 2.40 31.43 2.65
N ILE A 116 1.88 31.87 3.79
CA ILE A 116 0.90 31.11 4.58
C ILE A 116 -0.38 30.84 3.76
N GLY A 117 -0.88 31.82 3.02
CA GLY A 117 -2.04 31.65 2.14
C GLY A 117 -1.80 30.61 1.02
N GLN A 118 -0.64 30.66 0.38
CA GLN A 118 -0.24 29.69 -0.65
C GLN A 118 -0.04 28.28 -0.09
N VAL A 119 0.61 28.16 1.08
CA VAL A 119 0.82 26.88 1.77
C VAL A 119 -0.51 26.26 2.22
N LEU A 120 -1.47 27.07 2.70
CA LEU A 120 -2.80 26.59 3.08
C LEU A 120 -3.57 26.06 1.86
N ALA A 121 -3.56 26.79 0.74
CA ALA A 121 -4.19 26.32 -0.50
C ALA A 121 -3.57 25.02 -1.04
N ALA A 122 -2.24 24.91 -1.00
CA ALA A 122 -1.52 23.69 -1.37
C ALA A 122 -1.84 22.52 -0.42
N LEU A 123 -1.97 22.77 0.88
CA LEU A 123 -2.36 21.76 1.87
C LEU A 123 -3.78 21.24 1.64
N THR A 124 -4.75 22.12 1.37
CA THR A 124 -6.13 21.70 1.03
C THR A 124 -6.17 20.87 -0.26
N ALA A 125 -5.40 21.26 -1.29
CA ALA A 125 -5.30 20.48 -2.53
C ALA A 125 -4.67 19.09 -2.29
N ALA A 126 -3.62 19.00 -1.46
CA ALA A 126 -2.98 17.74 -1.10
C ALA A 126 -3.90 16.83 -0.26
N GLN A 127 -4.70 17.40 0.65
CA GLN A 127 -5.72 16.66 1.41
C GLN A 127 -6.80 16.07 0.49
N ALA A 128 -7.34 16.87 -0.44
CA ALA A 128 -8.31 16.38 -1.42
C ALA A 128 -7.75 15.25 -2.30
N ALA A 129 -6.50 15.38 -2.77
CA ALA A 129 -5.83 14.34 -3.55
C ALA A 129 -5.61 13.04 -2.76
N ARG A 130 -5.21 13.14 -1.47
CA ARG A 130 -5.09 11.99 -0.56
C ARG A 130 -6.43 11.28 -0.39
N ASP A 131 -7.51 12.02 -0.19
CA ASP A 131 -8.82 11.42 0.12
C ASP A 131 -9.41 10.72 -1.10
N VAL A 132 -9.21 11.26 -2.31
CA VAL A 132 -9.48 10.56 -3.58
C VAL A 132 -8.65 9.27 -3.71
N ALA A 133 -7.37 9.29 -3.35
CA ALA A 133 -6.51 8.10 -3.41
C ALA A 133 -6.96 7.00 -2.44
N ILE A 134 -7.40 7.37 -1.23
CA ILE A 134 -8.00 6.45 -0.24
C ILE A 134 -9.29 5.83 -0.81
N THR A 135 -10.18 6.62 -1.41
CA THR A 135 -11.40 6.10 -2.06
C THR A 135 -11.06 5.11 -3.18
N LYS A 136 -10.09 5.42 -4.03
CA LYS A 136 -9.67 4.53 -5.14
C LYS A 136 -9.00 3.24 -4.67
N ALA A 137 -8.27 3.26 -3.55
CA ALA A 137 -7.76 2.04 -2.92
C ALA A 137 -8.91 1.13 -2.43
N GLY A 138 -9.98 1.72 -1.87
CA GLY A 138 -11.19 0.99 -1.49
C GLY A 138 -11.91 0.35 -2.68
N GLU A 139 -12.12 1.11 -3.76
CA GLU A 139 -12.71 0.59 -5.01
C GLU A 139 -11.91 -0.58 -5.61
N ALA A 140 -10.58 -0.50 -5.56
CA ALA A 140 -9.70 -1.58 -6.02
C ALA A 140 -9.82 -2.84 -5.14
N GLY A 141 -9.90 -2.69 -3.82
CA GLY A 141 -10.11 -3.82 -2.88
C GLY A 141 -11.48 -4.52 -3.06
N ILE A 142 -12.54 -3.75 -3.34
CA ILE A 142 -13.86 -4.29 -3.69
C ILE A 142 -13.77 -5.06 -5.03
N SER A 143 -13.06 -4.51 -6.02
CA SER A 143 -12.88 -5.13 -7.33
C SER A 143 -12.10 -6.45 -7.24
N ALA A 144 -11.07 -6.53 -6.39
CA ALA A 144 -10.33 -7.77 -6.12
C ALA A 144 -11.20 -8.85 -5.47
N THR A 145 -12.02 -8.48 -4.48
CA THR A 145 -13.01 -9.39 -3.85
C THR A 145 -14.00 -9.93 -4.89
N ASN A 146 -14.50 -9.07 -5.78
CA ASN A 146 -15.42 -9.47 -6.85
C ASN A 146 -14.78 -10.44 -7.86
N ALA A 147 -13.47 -10.29 -8.15
CA ALA A 147 -12.73 -11.22 -9.00
C ALA A 147 -12.59 -12.61 -8.33
N ALA A 148 -12.19 -12.67 -7.06
CA ALA A 148 -12.06 -13.93 -6.31
C ALA A 148 -13.41 -14.67 -6.16
N ASN A 149 -14.50 -13.93 -5.93
CA ASN A 149 -15.86 -14.48 -5.95
C ASN A 149 -16.23 -15.05 -7.32
N SER A 150 -15.80 -14.41 -8.42
CA SER A 150 -16.07 -14.87 -9.78
C SER A 150 -15.30 -16.15 -10.12
N GLU A 151 -14.05 -16.28 -9.68
CA GLU A 151 -13.25 -17.51 -9.79
C GLU A 151 -13.88 -18.66 -9.00
N THR A 152 -14.31 -18.40 -7.76
CA THR A 152 -15.03 -19.37 -6.91
C THR A 152 -16.32 -19.86 -7.57
N ASN A 153 -17.10 -18.93 -8.15
CA ASN A 153 -18.33 -19.27 -8.88
C ASN A 153 -18.05 -20.11 -10.13
N ALA A 154 -16.98 -19.81 -10.88
CA ALA A 154 -16.59 -20.59 -12.06
C ALA A 154 -16.18 -22.03 -11.68
N ALA A 155 -15.42 -22.21 -10.59
CA ALA A 155 -15.07 -23.53 -10.08
C ALA A 155 -16.31 -24.33 -9.65
N ALA A 156 -17.29 -23.68 -9.00
CA ALA A 156 -18.58 -24.30 -8.66
C ALA A 156 -19.38 -24.71 -9.91
N SER A 157 -19.40 -23.89 -10.97
CA SER A 157 -20.02 -24.25 -12.25
C SER A 157 -19.35 -25.48 -12.90
N MET A 158 -18.02 -25.60 -12.83
CA MET A 158 -17.30 -26.78 -13.34
C MET A 158 -17.66 -28.06 -12.56
N ALA A 159 -17.74 -28.00 -11.23
CA ALA A 159 -18.14 -29.13 -10.40
C ALA A 159 -19.59 -29.58 -10.69
N ASN A 160 -20.50 -28.62 -10.88
CA ASN A 160 -21.90 -28.90 -11.26
C ASN A 160 -22.00 -29.53 -12.66
N ALA A 161 -21.15 -29.13 -13.61
CA ALA A 161 -21.09 -29.75 -14.94
C ALA A 161 -20.62 -31.22 -14.87
N ALA A 162 -19.53 -31.51 -14.16
CA ALA A 162 -19.03 -32.89 -13.99
C ALA A 162 -20.02 -33.80 -13.24
N THR A 163 -20.73 -33.26 -12.26
CA THR A 163 -21.83 -33.95 -11.56
C THR A 163 -22.99 -34.26 -12.51
N SER A 164 -23.30 -33.34 -13.43
CA SER A 164 -24.36 -33.51 -14.45
C SER A 164 -23.98 -34.57 -15.49
N GLU A 165 -22.73 -34.59 -15.95
CA GLU A 165 -22.20 -35.64 -16.85
C GLU A 165 -22.27 -37.03 -16.19
N THR A 166 -21.83 -37.13 -14.93
CA THR A 166 -21.91 -38.37 -14.15
C THR A 166 -23.37 -38.84 -13.99
N SER A 167 -24.29 -37.91 -13.74
CA SER A 167 -25.73 -38.19 -13.61
C SER A 167 -26.36 -38.64 -14.93
N ALA A 168 -25.96 -38.05 -16.06
CA ALA A 168 -26.39 -38.48 -17.40
C ALA A 168 -25.87 -39.88 -17.74
N LEU A 169 -24.59 -40.17 -17.44
CA LEU A 169 -23.98 -41.49 -17.62
C LEU A 169 -24.69 -42.57 -16.77
N ALA A 170 -24.94 -42.30 -15.49
CA ALA A 170 -25.66 -43.20 -14.59
C ALA A 170 -27.11 -43.45 -15.05
N SER A 171 -27.77 -42.44 -15.61
CA SER A 171 -29.13 -42.57 -16.14
C SER A 171 -29.18 -43.38 -17.44
N ARG A 172 -28.21 -43.16 -18.35
CA ARG A 172 -28.05 -43.97 -19.58
C ARG A 172 -27.79 -45.44 -19.23
N ASN A 173 -26.89 -45.72 -18.30
CA ASN A 173 -26.53 -47.08 -17.91
C ASN A 173 -27.72 -47.80 -17.23
N ARG A 174 -28.50 -47.12 -16.38
CA ARG A 174 -29.76 -47.66 -15.82
C ARG A 174 -30.80 -47.96 -16.90
N ALA A 175 -30.99 -47.06 -17.87
CA ALA A 175 -31.90 -47.30 -19.00
C ALA A 175 -31.50 -48.54 -19.83
N GLN A 176 -30.20 -48.79 -20.01
CA GLN A 176 -29.71 -50.02 -20.63
C GLN A 176 -29.99 -51.25 -19.76
N ALA A 177 -29.71 -51.21 -18.46
CA ALA A 177 -29.99 -52.30 -17.53
C ALA A 177 -31.49 -52.69 -17.51
N TRP A 178 -32.38 -51.71 -17.46
CA TRP A 178 -33.84 -51.89 -17.56
C TRP A 178 -34.29 -52.63 -18.83
N ALA A 179 -33.55 -52.50 -19.93
CA ALA A 179 -33.86 -53.15 -21.20
C ALA A 179 -33.28 -54.58 -21.35
N ILE A 180 -32.12 -54.90 -20.76
CA ILE A 180 -31.39 -56.14 -21.07
C ILE A 180 -30.98 -57.02 -19.88
N GLN A 181 -30.97 -56.52 -18.65
CA GLN A 181 -30.40 -57.23 -17.49
C GLN A 181 -31.22 -58.48 -17.12
N LEU A 182 -30.56 -59.54 -16.65
CA LEU A 182 -31.21 -60.79 -16.22
C LEU A 182 -30.61 -61.27 -14.89
N GLY A 183 -31.42 -61.89 -14.04
CA GLY A 183 -30.98 -62.57 -12.81
C GLY A 183 -30.71 -61.68 -11.60
N MET A 184 -30.69 -60.35 -11.75
CA MET A 184 -30.50 -59.38 -10.67
C MET A 184 -31.43 -58.17 -10.85
N PRO A 185 -31.90 -57.53 -9.76
CA PRO A 185 -32.72 -56.31 -9.83
C PRO A 185 -31.91 -55.11 -10.35
N VAL A 186 -32.61 -54.12 -10.92
CA VAL A 186 -32.01 -52.95 -11.59
C VAL A 186 -31.97 -51.73 -10.66
N GLU A 187 -33.08 -51.41 -10.02
CA GLU A 187 -33.24 -50.28 -9.09
C GLU A 187 -34.38 -50.59 -8.11
N GLY A 188 -34.30 -50.12 -6.85
CA GLY A 188 -35.36 -50.34 -5.84
C GLY A 188 -35.66 -51.79 -5.42
N GLY A 189 -35.00 -52.79 -6.02
CA GLY A 189 -35.35 -54.22 -5.89
C GLY A 189 -36.22 -54.75 -7.04
N GLU A 190 -36.61 -53.90 -7.98
CA GLU A 190 -37.38 -54.26 -9.18
C GLU A 190 -36.48 -54.89 -10.26
N TYR A 191 -37.03 -55.78 -11.08
CA TYR A 191 -36.29 -56.49 -12.13
C TYR A 191 -36.65 -55.97 -13.54
N SER A 192 -35.74 -56.18 -14.49
CA SER A 192 -35.93 -55.72 -15.87
C SER A 192 -37.17 -56.34 -16.55
N ALA A 193 -37.71 -55.66 -17.55
CA ALA A 193 -38.80 -56.19 -18.37
C ALA A 193 -38.42 -57.54 -19.04
N LYS A 194 -37.14 -57.71 -19.41
CA LYS A 194 -36.62 -58.93 -20.03
C LYS A 194 -36.54 -60.10 -19.04
N TYR A 195 -36.29 -59.84 -17.76
CA TYR A 195 -36.30 -60.86 -16.71
C TYR A 195 -37.72 -61.40 -16.46
N HIS A 196 -38.70 -60.50 -16.34
CA HIS A 196 -40.10 -60.89 -16.17
C HIS A 196 -40.61 -61.72 -17.37
N ALA A 197 -40.21 -61.37 -18.61
CA ALA A 197 -40.52 -62.15 -19.79
C ALA A 197 -39.93 -63.58 -19.75
N LEU A 198 -38.69 -63.76 -19.27
CA LEU A 198 -38.12 -65.11 -19.10
C LEU A 198 -38.83 -65.91 -18.00
N LYS A 199 -39.09 -65.32 -16.83
CA LYS A 199 -39.74 -66.05 -15.73
C LYS A 199 -41.18 -66.47 -16.05
N ALA A 200 -41.91 -65.67 -16.83
CA ALA A 200 -43.21 -66.08 -17.36
C ALA A 200 -43.12 -67.33 -18.26
N ALA A 201 -42.05 -67.47 -19.05
CA ALA A 201 -41.82 -68.65 -19.89
C ALA A 201 -41.35 -69.88 -19.09
N GLU A 202 -40.48 -69.69 -18.09
CA GLU A 202 -40.04 -70.80 -17.21
C GLU A 202 -41.20 -71.41 -16.41
N SER A 203 -42.07 -70.58 -15.82
CA SER A 203 -43.24 -71.06 -15.06
C SER A 203 -44.28 -71.80 -15.91
N ALA A 204 -44.28 -71.61 -17.24
CA ALA A 204 -45.13 -72.38 -18.14
C ALA A 204 -44.60 -73.81 -18.39
N ALA A 205 -43.32 -74.08 -18.11
CA ALA A 205 -42.70 -75.39 -18.31
C ALA A 205 -42.74 -76.28 -17.05
N SER A 206 -42.78 -75.71 -15.85
CA SER A 206 -42.62 -76.45 -14.58
C SER A 206 -43.87 -77.22 -14.09
N ILE A 207 -44.90 -77.37 -14.91
CA ILE A 207 -46.17 -78.06 -14.57
C ILE A 207 -46.12 -79.57 -14.93
N ALA A 208 -44.98 -80.05 -15.47
CA ALA A 208 -44.94 -81.27 -16.28
C ALA A 208 -44.51 -82.59 -15.60
N ASP A 209 -43.85 -82.63 -14.42
CA ASP A 209 -43.24 -83.87 -13.90
C ASP A 209 -43.01 -83.93 -12.36
N GLY A 210 -43.04 -85.14 -11.76
CA GLY A 210 -42.41 -85.49 -10.46
C GLY A 210 -43.30 -85.85 -9.23
N PRO A 211 -43.30 -87.12 -8.75
CA PRO A 211 -43.81 -87.57 -7.42
C PRO A 211 -42.71 -88.01 -6.41
N VAL A 212 -43.08 -88.44 -5.18
CA VAL A 212 -42.18 -88.53 -3.96
C VAL A 212 -42.31 -89.84 -3.13
N TYR A 213 -41.22 -90.38 -2.53
CA TYR A 213 -41.20 -91.54 -1.59
C TYR A 213 -40.09 -91.50 -0.48
N SER A 214 -40.06 -92.45 0.49
CA SER A 214 -39.28 -92.42 1.78
C SER A 214 -38.83 -93.82 2.34
N TRP A 215 -38.03 -93.92 3.44
CA TRP A 215 -37.19 -95.09 3.87
C TRP A 215 -36.85 -95.21 5.40
N ILE A 216 -37.15 -96.31 6.16
CA ILE A 216 -36.93 -96.47 7.65
C ILE A 216 -36.78 -97.94 8.25
N GLY A 217 -36.06 -98.10 9.41
CA GLY A 217 -36.10 -99.20 10.45
C GLY A 217 -34.98 -99.05 11.55
N LEU A 218 -34.82 -99.74 12.72
CA LEU A 218 -35.61 -100.62 13.65
C LEU A 218 -34.90 -100.72 15.08
N PHE A 219 -35.23 -101.63 16.04
CA PHE A 219 -34.94 -101.50 17.52
C PHE A 219 -34.63 -102.79 18.39
N GLY A 220 -34.09 -102.68 19.64
CA GLY A 220 -34.02 -103.76 20.70
C GLY A 220 -33.20 -103.47 22.02
N ILE A 221 -33.62 -103.91 23.25
CA ILE A 221 -33.09 -103.52 24.62
C ILE A 221 -33.20 -104.64 25.73
N ILE A 222 -32.44 -104.58 26.86
CA ILE A 222 -32.49 -105.47 28.07
C ILE A 222 -32.56 -104.75 29.47
N THR A 223 -32.59 -105.47 30.63
CA THR A 223 -33.03 -104.92 31.96
C THR A 223 -31.95 -104.67 33.04
N GLN A 224 -32.28 -103.84 34.03
CA GLN A 224 -31.37 -103.33 35.08
C GLN A 224 -31.02 -104.33 36.21
N ALA A 225 -31.88 -105.29 36.53
CA ALA A 225 -31.56 -106.29 37.57
C ALA A 225 -30.42 -107.22 37.11
N GLN A 226 -30.45 -107.61 35.83
CA GLN A 226 -29.42 -108.41 35.18
C GLN A 226 -28.06 -107.69 35.20
N ALA A 227 -28.05 -106.37 34.98
CA ALA A 227 -26.84 -105.55 35.05
C ALA A 227 -26.18 -105.53 36.44
N ARG A 228 -26.95 -105.53 37.55
CA ARG A 228 -26.36 -105.55 38.90
C ARG A 228 -25.66 -106.87 39.22
N THR A 229 -26.27 -108.00 38.87
CA THR A 229 -25.65 -109.33 39.06
C THR A 229 -24.39 -109.48 38.20
N ALA A 230 -24.39 -108.95 36.97
CA ALA A 230 -23.23 -108.97 36.09
C ALA A 230 -22.02 -108.14 36.58
N LEU A 231 -22.21 -107.27 37.59
CA LEU A 231 -21.18 -106.35 38.09
C LEU A 231 -20.72 -106.63 39.54
N ASN A 232 -21.31 -107.62 40.21
CA ASN A 232 -20.89 -108.12 41.55
C ASN A 232 -20.81 -107.05 42.69
N ILE A 233 -21.55 -105.94 42.57
CA ILE A 233 -21.53 -104.79 43.49
C ILE A 233 -22.47 -104.94 44.71
N GLY A 234 -22.64 -106.16 45.24
CA GLY A 234 -23.65 -106.47 46.26
C GLY A 234 -23.46 -105.77 47.61
N ASN A 235 -22.22 -105.64 48.09
CA ASN A 235 -21.92 -105.17 49.44
C ASN A 235 -21.95 -103.64 49.61
N VAL A 236 -22.29 -102.88 48.56
CA VAL A 236 -22.23 -101.40 48.53
C VAL A 236 -23.47 -100.75 49.16
N GLN A 237 -24.40 -101.53 49.73
CA GLN A 237 -25.66 -101.06 50.32
C GLN A 237 -25.77 -101.26 51.84
N ASN A 238 -24.66 -101.24 52.58
CA ASN A 238 -24.73 -101.29 54.04
C ASN A 238 -25.20 -99.94 54.60
N THR A 239 -26.45 -99.89 55.10
CA THR A 239 -27.17 -98.65 55.43
C THR A 239 -27.05 -98.20 56.89
N ALA A 240 -26.49 -99.01 57.78
CA ALA A 240 -26.21 -98.63 59.17
C ALA A 240 -24.89 -97.81 59.27
N ASP A 241 -24.87 -96.76 60.09
CA ASP A 241 -23.68 -95.89 60.21
C ASP A 241 -22.52 -96.54 61.00
N ILE A 242 -22.84 -97.50 61.87
CA ILE A 242 -21.88 -98.17 62.76
C ILE A 242 -20.96 -99.15 62.04
N ASP A 243 -21.40 -99.70 60.90
CA ASP A 243 -20.65 -100.68 60.10
C ASP A 243 -19.78 -100.01 59.02
N LYS A 244 -19.63 -98.69 59.04
CA LYS A 244 -18.81 -97.93 58.09
C LYS A 244 -17.35 -97.86 58.56
N VAL A 245 -16.43 -98.10 57.63
CA VAL A 245 -14.97 -98.07 57.86
C VAL A 245 -14.47 -96.73 58.41
N VAL A 246 -15.19 -95.63 58.12
CA VAL A 246 -15.07 -94.35 58.81
C VAL A 246 -16.48 -93.89 59.18
N SER A 247 -16.73 -93.66 60.47
CA SER A 247 -18.01 -93.14 60.96
C SER A 247 -18.18 -91.66 60.62
N THR A 248 -19.43 -91.21 60.49
CA THR A 248 -19.74 -89.83 60.10
C THR A 248 -19.08 -88.79 61.03
N PRO A 249 -19.12 -88.89 62.37
CA PRO A 249 -18.51 -87.91 63.27
C PRO A 249 -16.98 -87.82 63.15
N THR A 250 -16.29 -88.93 62.92
CA THR A 250 -14.82 -88.94 62.80
C THR A 250 -14.36 -88.24 61.53
N ARG A 251 -15.07 -88.43 60.41
CA ARG A 251 -14.80 -87.73 59.15
C ARG A 251 -15.01 -86.22 59.31
N ASP A 252 -16.11 -85.82 59.92
CA ASP A 252 -16.52 -84.41 59.99
C ASP A 252 -15.60 -83.61 60.94
N ALA A 253 -15.14 -84.22 62.04
CA ALA A 253 -14.15 -83.62 62.95
C ALA A 253 -12.74 -83.50 62.35
N LEU A 254 -12.40 -84.30 61.34
CA LEU A 254 -11.11 -84.21 60.64
C LEU A 254 -11.11 -83.06 59.62
N ASN A 255 -12.21 -82.90 58.88
CA ASN A 255 -12.41 -81.82 57.91
C ASN A 255 -12.32 -80.42 58.53
N LEU A 256 -12.66 -80.27 59.82
CA LEU A 256 -12.68 -78.98 60.52
C LEU A 256 -11.29 -78.52 61.03
N LYS A 257 -10.27 -79.38 61.00
CA LYS A 257 -8.94 -79.07 61.57
C LYS A 257 -7.95 -78.40 60.62
N LEU A 258 -8.32 -78.23 59.36
CA LEU A 258 -7.46 -77.63 58.34
C LEU A 258 -8.30 -76.69 57.48
N ASP A 259 -8.41 -75.42 57.90
CA ASP A 259 -9.17 -74.39 57.19
C ASP A 259 -8.43 -73.91 55.93
N ILE A 260 -8.33 -74.81 54.95
CA ILE A 260 -7.92 -74.50 53.59
C ILE A 260 -8.81 -73.40 53.02
N THR A 261 -10.12 -73.42 53.34
CA THR A 261 -11.09 -72.40 52.92
C THR A 261 -10.58 -71.00 53.17
N ALA A 262 -10.27 -70.62 54.41
CA ALA A 262 -9.80 -69.26 54.73
C ALA A 262 -8.51 -68.87 54.00
N ALA A 263 -7.59 -69.80 53.76
CA ALA A 263 -6.36 -69.55 53.01
C ALA A 263 -6.61 -69.39 51.50
N THR A 264 -7.42 -70.26 50.90
CA THR A 264 -7.84 -70.21 49.50
C THR A 264 -8.65 -68.94 49.23
N ASP A 265 -9.56 -68.57 50.13
CA ASP A 265 -10.40 -67.38 50.02
C ASP A 265 -9.61 -66.07 50.14
N LEU A 266 -8.41 -66.10 50.75
CA LEU A 266 -7.51 -64.95 50.81
C LEU A 266 -6.60 -64.86 49.58
N LEU A 267 -6.18 -66.01 49.03
CA LEU A 267 -5.32 -66.10 47.86
C LEU A 267 -6.10 -65.79 46.56
N ALA A 268 -7.34 -66.28 46.45
CA ALA A 268 -8.27 -65.97 45.36
C ALA A 268 -8.76 -64.50 45.33
N LYS A 269 -8.36 -63.68 46.31
CA LYS A 269 -8.61 -62.23 46.37
C LYS A 269 -7.35 -61.41 46.11
N LYS A 270 -6.31 -62.01 45.54
CA LYS A 270 -5.15 -61.32 44.96
C LYS A 270 -5.27 -61.28 43.44
N ALA A 271 -4.59 -60.33 42.82
CA ALA A 271 -4.30 -60.41 41.39
C ALA A 271 -3.18 -61.44 41.17
N ASP A 272 -3.26 -62.17 40.07
CA ASP A 272 -2.22 -63.08 39.61
C ASP A 272 -1.04 -62.30 39.02
N LEU A 273 0.11 -62.96 38.91
CA LEU A 273 1.30 -62.41 38.29
C LEU A 273 1.78 -63.32 37.16
N VAL A 274 1.84 -62.77 35.94
CA VAL A 274 2.40 -63.43 34.77
C VAL A 274 3.71 -62.73 34.41
N GLY A 275 4.83 -63.43 34.50
CA GLY A 275 6.16 -62.85 34.27
C GLY A 275 6.57 -61.75 35.27
N GLY A 276 5.89 -61.64 36.42
CA GLY A 276 6.10 -60.58 37.42
C GLY A 276 5.25 -59.33 37.22
N LEU A 277 4.36 -59.30 36.22
CA LEU A 277 3.40 -58.22 35.98
C LEU A 277 1.96 -58.71 36.23
N ILE A 278 1.07 -57.80 36.62
CA ILE A 278 -0.37 -58.05 36.72
C ILE A 278 -0.97 -58.04 35.30
N PRO A 279 -1.72 -59.07 34.87
CA PRO A 279 -2.42 -59.06 33.59
C PRO A 279 -3.42 -57.90 33.48
N ALA A 280 -3.55 -57.29 32.30
CA ALA A 280 -4.45 -56.15 32.08
C ALA A 280 -5.91 -56.44 32.45
N SER A 281 -6.37 -57.68 32.28
CA SER A 281 -7.71 -58.16 32.68
C SER A 281 -7.97 -58.18 34.19
N GLN A 282 -6.93 -57.97 35.02
CA GLN A 282 -7.02 -57.87 36.48
C GLN A 282 -6.68 -56.46 37.00
N LEU A 283 -6.35 -55.52 36.10
CA LEU A 283 -6.31 -54.11 36.44
C LEU A 283 -7.74 -53.52 36.44
N PRO A 284 -8.07 -52.58 37.33
CA PRO A 284 -9.32 -51.85 37.25
C PRO A 284 -9.47 -51.12 35.90
N SER A 285 -10.69 -51.04 35.37
CA SER A 285 -10.99 -50.34 34.11
C SER A 285 -10.75 -48.82 34.14
N SER A 286 -10.30 -48.27 35.27
CA SER A 286 -9.81 -46.90 35.46
C SER A 286 -8.28 -46.76 35.28
N VAL A 287 -7.60 -47.85 34.90
CA VAL A 287 -6.18 -47.87 34.51
C VAL A 287 -6.03 -47.99 32.98
N ASP A 288 -7.07 -48.48 32.30
CA ASP A 288 -7.14 -48.63 30.84
C ASP A 288 -8.28 -47.77 30.28
N ASN A 289 -7.96 -46.51 30.01
CA ASN A 289 -8.92 -45.46 29.64
C ASN A 289 -8.75 -44.96 28.19
N MET A 290 -8.01 -45.67 27.34
CA MET A 290 -7.69 -45.23 25.98
C MET A 290 -7.99 -46.33 24.95
N ASP A 291 -9.13 -46.23 24.27
CA ASP A 291 -9.50 -47.16 23.20
C ASP A 291 -9.03 -46.62 21.83
N GLU A 292 -8.26 -47.42 21.08
CA GLU A 292 -7.80 -47.08 19.72
C GLU A 292 -8.64 -47.78 18.63
N PHE A 293 -9.06 -47.02 17.62
CA PHE A 293 -9.81 -47.51 16.46
C PHE A 293 -9.26 -46.90 15.14
N PRO A 294 -9.51 -47.52 13.97
CA PRO A 294 -9.05 -46.98 12.68
C PRO A 294 -9.61 -45.58 12.39
N THR A 295 -10.92 -45.39 12.56
CA THR A 295 -11.64 -44.12 12.35
C THR A 295 -12.70 -43.89 13.42
N ARG A 296 -13.25 -42.68 13.51
CA ARG A 296 -14.40 -42.37 14.39
C ARG A 296 -15.67 -43.15 14.03
N ALA A 297 -15.79 -43.66 12.80
CA ALA A 297 -16.93 -44.49 12.39
C ALA A 297 -16.91 -45.89 13.03
N ASP A 298 -15.73 -46.35 13.46
CA ASP A 298 -15.53 -47.63 14.13
C ASP A 298 -15.79 -47.56 15.65
N PHE A 299 -16.05 -46.37 16.19
CA PHE A 299 -16.31 -46.18 17.63
C PHE A 299 -17.66 -46.82 18.06
N PRO A 300 -17.78 -47.29 19.33
CA PRO A 300 -19.05 -47.78 19.87
C PRO A 300 -20.17 -46.75 19.76
N ALA A 301 -21.38 -47.18 19.38
CA ALA A 301 -22.53 -46.27 19.18
C ALA A 301 -22.93 -45.45 20.43
N VAL A 302 -22.56 -45.93 21.62
CA VAL A 302 -22.61 -45.20 22.89
C VAL A 302 -21.25 -45.33 23.56
N GLY A 303 -20.57 -44.21 23.81
CA GLY A 303 -19.26 -44.18 24.47
C GLY A 303 -19.33 -44.13 26.00
N VAL A 304 -18.16 -44.28 26.64
CA VAL A 304 -17.99 -44.18 28.09
C VAL A 304 -17.35 -42.83 28.42
N LYS A 305 -17.95 -42.05 29.33
CA LYS A 305 -17.55 -40.67 29.65
C LYS A 305 -16.12 -40.54 30.20
N GLU A 306 -15.61 -41.59 30.82
CA GLU A 306 -14.29 -41.64 31.46
C GLU A 306 -13.18 -42.16 30.53
N ARG A 307 -13.52 -42.54 29.29
CA ARG A 307 -12.57 -43.03 28.28
C ARG A 307 -12.28 -41.98 27.21
N ILE A 308 -11.03 -42.00 26.76
CA ILE A 308 -10.52 -41.30 25.58
C ILE A 308 -10.56 -42.27 24.40
N TYR A 309 -10.98 -41.78 23.24
CA TYR A 309 -11.15 -42.55 22.02
C TYR A 309 -10.20 -42.00 20.96
N LEU A 310 -9.29 -42.82 20.44
CA LEU A 310 -8.34 -42.46 19.39
C LEU A 310 -8.84 -43.00 18.05
N ALA A 311 -8.91 -42.12 17.05
CA ALA A 311 -9.16 -42.48 15.67
C ALA A 311 -7.86 -42.30 14.88
N VAL A 312 -7.12 -43.38 14.61
CA VAL A 312 -5.70 -43.32 14.20
C VAL A 312 -5.46 -42.99 12.72
N ASN A 313 -6.50 -43.01 11.88
CA ASN A 313 -6.43 -42.67 10.45
C ASN A 313 -7.50 -41.64 10.02
N ASP A 314 -7.90 -40.72 10.90
CA ASP A 314 -9.08 -39.84 10.73
C ASP A 314 -8.72 -38.34 10.56
N ALA A 315 -7.48 -38.07 10.17
CA ALA A 315 -6.97 -36.74 9.90
C ALA A 315 -5.93 -36.75 8.75
N THR A 316 -5.01 -35.79 8.71
CA THR A 316 -4.10 -35.61 7.57
C THR A 316 -2.87 -36.52 7.67
N PRO A 317 -2.17 -36.84 6.57
CA PRO A 317 -0.95 -37.66 6.61
C PRO A 317 0.18 -37.11 7.50
N ALA A 318 0.15 -35.82 7.86
CA ALA A 318 1.09 -35.19 8.78
C ALA A 318 0.69 -35.31 10.27
N ASN A 319 -0.60 -35.54 10.56
CA ASN A 319 -1.15 -35.76 11.90
C ASN A 319 -2.37 -36.69 11.75
N PRO A 320 -2.19 -38.03 11.63
CA PRO A 320 -3.28 -38.93 11.24
C PRO A 320 -4.24 -39.27 12.39
N THR A 321 -3.79 -39.17 13.64
CA THR A 321 -4.57 -39.50 14.84
C THR A 321 -5.39 -38.32 15.35
N ARG A 322 -6.69 -38.52 15.54
CA ARG A 322 -7.57 -37.62 16.33
C ARG A 322 -7.91 -38.22 17.70
N GLN A 323 -8.21 -37.36 18.67
CA GLN A 323 -8.61 -37.73 20.03
C GLN A 323 -10.03 -37.24 20.31
N TYR A 324 -10.83 -38.07 20.96
CA TYR A 324 -12.24 -37.81 21.28
C TYR A 324 -12.57 -38.21 22.73
N ARG A 325 -13.63 -37.61 23.26
CA ARG A 325 -14.29 -38.00 24.51
C ARG A 325 -15.78 -38.16 24.31
N TRP A 326 -16.41 -39.05 25.09
CA TRP A 326 -17.87 -39.16 25.07
C TRP A 326 -18.53 -38.01 25.84
N ALA A 327 -19.34 -37.20 25.15
CA ALA A 327 -20.02 -36.04 25.72
C ALA A 327 -21.37 -36.36 26.38
N GLY A 328 -21.80 -37.63 26.37
CA GLY A 328 -23.09 -38.09 26.90
C GLY A 328 -24.10 -38.48 25.82
N THR A 329 -24.04 -37.82 24.65
CA THR A 329 -24.90 -38.09 23.48
C THR A 329 -24.13 -38.31 22.18
N THR A 330 -22.90 -37.77 22.08
CA THR A 330 -22.02 -37.88 20.91
C THR A 330 -20.55 -37.90 21.33
N TYR A 331 -19.66 -38.30 20.43
CA TYR A 331 -18.22 -38.08 20.58
C TYR A 331 -17.87 -36.63 20.24
N ALA A 332 -17.34 -35.89 21.22
CA ALA A 332 -16.78 -34.56 21.05
C ALA A 332 -15.26 -34.66 20.86
N GLU A 333 -14.72 -33.92 19.89
CA GLU A 333 -13.29 -33.88 19.64
C GLU A 333 -12.55 -33.17 20.78
N ILE A 334 -11.34 -33.64 21.07
CA ILE A 334 -10.36 -32.92 21.88
C ILE A 334 -9.45 -32.24 20.88
N ASN A 335 -9.77 -30.99 20.53
CA ASN A 335 -9.04 -30.24 19.52
C ASN A 335 -7.52 -30.26 19.81
N PRO A 336 -6.68 -30.75 18.89
CA PRO A 336 -5.23 -30.67 19.05
C PRO A 336 -4.77 -29.20 18.98
N SER A 337 -3.58 -28.92 19.50
CA SER A 337 -2.94 -27.63 19.26
C SER A 337 -2.75 -27.41 17.75
N PRO A 338 -3.06 -26.23 17.19
CA PRO A 338 -2.69 -25.91 15.82
C PRO A 338 -1.16 -25.96 15.70
N GLY A 339 -0.66 -26.90 14.90
CA GLY A 339 0.78 -27.20 14.79
C GLY A 339 1.59 -26.16 14.00
N THR A 340 0.93 -25.20 13.35
CA THR A 340 1.54 -24.08 12.62
C THR A 340 0.75 -22.79 12.89
N THR A 341 1.40 -21.64 12.68
CA THR A 341 0.73 -20.33 12.65
C THR A 341 -0.36 -20.25 11.60
N ASP A 342 -0.21 -20.97 10.49
CA ASP A 342 -1.16 -20.95 9.36
C ASP A 342 -2.49 -21.64 9.71
N ALA A 343 -2.50 -22.46 10.79
CA ALA A 343 -3.70 -23.08 11.36
C ALA A 343 -4.31 -22.26 12.52
N LEU A 344 -3.75 -21.10 12.86
CA LEU A 344 -4.28 -20.19 13.87
C LEU A 344 -5.10 -19.08 13.20
N ILE A 345 -6.42 -19.08 13.42
CA ILE A 345 -7.32 -18.06 12.88
C ILE A 345 -7.03 -16.72 13.56
N GLU A 346 -6.44 -15.78 12.80
CA GLU A 346 -6.27 -14.40 13.23
C GLU A 346 -7.63 -13.71 13.40
N GLY A 347 -7.81 -13.02 14.53
CA GLY A 347 -9.04 -12.32 14.90
C GLY A 347 -8.76 -10.89 15.33
N SER A 348 -9.81 -10.08 15.49
CA SER A 348 -9.69 -8.62 15.71
C SER A 348 -8.82 -8.18 16.91
N GLY A 349 -8.59 -9.05 17.89
CA GLY A 349 -7.64 -8.82 19.00
C GLY A 349 -6.33 -9.63 18.91
N ASN A 350 -6.36 -10.81 18.29
CA ASN A 350 -5.21 -11.72 18.19
C ASN A 350 -4.70 -11.72 16.75
N LEU A 351 -3.80 -10.78 16.46
CA LEU A 351 -3.14 -10.63 15.17
C LEU A 351 -1.64 -10.89 15.30
N TYR A 352 -1.07 -11.72 14.42
CA TYR A 352 0.38 -11.96 14.38
C TYR A 352 1.13 -10.77 13.75
N PHE A 353 0.43 -9.96 12.96
CA PHE A 353 0.92 -8.69 12.40
C PHE A 353 -0.02 -7.53 12.78
N THR A 354 0.52 -6.46 13.38
CA THR A 354 -0.24 -5.24 13.66
C THR A 354 0.41 -4.03 13.01
N ALA A 355 -0.41 -3.09 12.54
CA ALA A 355 0.08 -1.84 11.94
C ALA A 355 0.89 -0.98 12.93
N ALA A 356 0.73 -1.18 14.25
CA ALA A 356 1.62 -0.62 15.27
C ALA A 356 3.01 -1.26 15.16
N ARG A 357 3.13 -2.58 15.36
CA ARG A 357 4.41 -3.31 15.31
C ARG A 357 5.19 -3.07 14.01
N VAL A 358 4.51 -2.89 12.88
CA VAL A 358 5.16 -2.53 11.59
C VAL A 358 5.76 -1.12 11.61
N ARG A 359 5.07 -0.11 12.17
CA ARG A 359 5.61 1.26 12.31
C ARG A 359 6.71 1.34 13.38
N ASP A 360 6.58 0.55 14.44
CA ASP A 360 7.49 0.53 15.59
C ASP A 360 8.73 -0.36 15.33
N THR A 361 8.85 -0.94 14.12
CA THR A 361 9.99 -1.78 13.73
C THR A 361 11.25 -0.94 13.52
N VAL A 362 12.24 -1.13 14.39
CA VAL A 362 13.55 -0.47 14.30
C VAL A 362 14.29 -0.93 13.04
N LEU A 363 14.78 0.03 12.25
CA LEU A 363 15.56 -0.20 11.02
C LEU A 363 17.03 -0.58 11.34
N ALA A 364 17.22 -1.66 12.11
CA ALA A 364 18.54 -2.18 12.45
C ALA A 364 19.31 -2.56 11.17
N GLY A 365 20.56 -2.08 11.04
CA GLY A 365 21.38 -2.29 9.84
C GLY A 365 21.10 -1.33 8.68
N LEU A 366 20.33 -0.25 8.89
CA LEU A 366 20.14 0.80 7.88
C LEU A 366 21.50 1.38 7.42
N SER A 367 21.76 1.32 6.11
CA SER A 367 22.99 1.80 5.49
C SER A 367 22.68 2.89 4.46
N LEU A 368 23.33 4.05 4.61
CA LEU A 368 23.14 5.22 3.75
C LEU A 368 24.24 5.38 2.70
N VAL A 369 24.96 4.30 2.38
CA VAL A 369 26.15 4.36 1.49
C VAL A 369 25.77 4.22 0.01
N ALA A 370 24.81 3.36 -0.31
CA ALA A 370 24.49 2.99 -1.69
C ALA A 370 23.47 3.94 -2.35
N ASN A 371 23.91 4.71 -3.35
CA ASN A 371 23.00 5.33 -4.30
C ASN A 371 22.72 4.33 -5.44
N ALA A 372 21.53 3.73 -5.42
CA ALA A 372 21.07 2.80 -6.45
C ALA A 372 19.55 2.76 -6.49
N ALA A 373 18.98 2.31 -7.61
CA ALA A 373 17.55 2.02 -7.68
C ALA A 373 17.15 0.91 -6.70
N ILE A 374 15.91 0.99 -6.20
CA ILE A 374 15.26 -0.07 -5.44
C ILE A 374 14.83 -1.17 -6.40
N THR A 375 15.04 -2.43 -6.01
CA THR A 375 14.78 -3.63 -6.81
C THR A 375 13.91 -4.61 -6.03
N ALA A 376 13.33 -5.61 -6.71
CA ALA A 376 12.51 -6.65 -6.07
C ALA A 376 13.30 -7.55 -5.09
N SER A 377 14.63 -7.46 -5.06
CA SER A 377 15.52 -8.17 -4.13
C SER A 377 15.95 -7.34 -2.92
N ASP A 378 15.57 -6.06 -2.85
CA ASP A 378 15.88 -5.22 -1.69
C ASP A 378 14.97 -5.53 -0.50
N THR A 379 15.56 -5.73 0.68
CA THR A 379 14.81 -5.68 1.94
C THR A 379 14.29 -4.26 2.18
N VAL A 380 13.23 -4.11 2.98
CA VAL A 380 12.67 -2.79 3.33
C VAL A 380 13.74 -1.84 3.90
N VAL A 381 14.68 -2.37 4.70
CA VAL A 381 15.80 -1.60 5.26
C VAL A 381 16.79 -1.15 4.16
N SER A 382 17.12 -2.03 3.20
CA SER A 382 17.97 -1.68 2.04
C SER A 382 17.31 -0.62 1.15
N ALA A 383 16.02 -0.79 0.86
CA ALA A 383 15.23 0.12 0.05
C ALA A 383 15.15 1.54 0.66
N LEU A 384 14.92 1.63 1.97
CA LEU A 384 14.91 2.91 2.70
C LEU A 384 16.31 3.56 2.73
N GLY A 385 17.38 2.78 2.89
CA GLY A 385 18.76 3.27 2.85
C GLY A 385 19.14 3.86 1.50
N LYS A 386 18.80 3.15 0.41
CA LYS A 386 18.93 3.62 -0.98
C LYS A 386 18.16 4.92 -1.23
N LEU A 387 16.88 4.96 -0.84
CA LEU A 387 16.01 6.12 -1.01
C LEU A 387 16.59 7.36 -0.30
N GLN A 388 17.00 7.20 0.96
CA GLN A 388 17.62 8.28 1.73
C GLN A 388 18.91 8.78 1.09
N LYS A 389 19.77 7.89 0.58
CA LYS A 389 21.01 8.30 -0.12
C LYS A 389 20.72 8.99 -1.46
N GLN A 390 19.73 8.52 -2.21
CA GLN A 390 19.27 9.19 -3.43
C GLN A 390 18.78 10.62 -3.14
N VAL A 391 17.98 10.81 -2.08
CA VAL A 391 17.51 12.14 -1.65
C VAL A 391 18.68 13.04 -1.23
N THR A 392 19.62 12.55 -0.42
CA THR A 392 20.81 13.31 -0.01
C THR A 392 21.66 13.76 -1.21
N ASP A 393 21.90 12.87 -2.17
CA ASP A 393 22.68 13.20 -3.37
C ASP A 393 21.94 14.15 -4.32
N LEU A 394 20.61 14.03 -4.43
CA LEU A 394 19.78 14.97 -5.19
C LEU A 394 19.81 16.37 -4.58
N ILE A 395 19.73 16.50 -3.25
CA ILE A 395 19.83 17.80 -2.56
C ILE A 395 21.18 18.46 -2.86
N ALA A 396 22.29 17.71 -2.80
CA ALA A 396 23.62 18.22 -3.15
C ALA A 396 23.72 18.65 -4.64
N ALA A 397 23.21 17.81 -5.55
CA ALA A 397 23.25 18.07 -6.99
C ALA A 397 22.33 19.21 -7.45
N VAL A 398 21.25 19.49 -6.71
CA VAL A 398 20.37 20.66 -6.94
C VAL A 398 20.96 21.92 -6.32
N GLY A 399 21.56 21.86 -5.12
CA GLY A 399 22.21 23.01 -4.49
C GLY A 399 23.28 23.66 -5.38
N LEU A 400 24.13 22.83 -6.00
CA LEU A 400 25.15 23.27 -6.97
C LEU A 400 24.60 23.88 -8.27
N LYS A 401 23.29 23.81 -8.52
CA LYS A 401 22.61 24.41 -9.68
C LYS A 401 21.69 25.58 -9.31
N ALA A 402 21.23 25.63 -8.07
CA ALA A 402 20.40 26.70 -7.53
C ALA A 402 21.23 27.93 -7.11
N ASP A 403 22.52 27.76 -6.83
CA ASP A 403 23.40 28.87 -6.47
C ASP A 403 23.78 29.74 -7.69
N ALA A 404 23.05 30.85 -7.83
CA ALA A 404 23.32 31.90 -8.79
C ALA A 404 24.60 32.72 -8.50
N ALA A 405 25.25 32.54 -7.34
CA ALA A 405 26.54 33.18 -7.05
C ALA A 405 27.74 32.41 -7.63
N THR A 406 27.59 31.12 -7.93
CA THR A 406 28.65 30.28 -8.53
C THR A 406 28.39 29.85 -9.97
N THR A 407 27.21 30.11 -10.53
CA THR A 407 26.83 29.69 -11.89
C THR A 407 26.53 30.86 -12.83
N VAL A 408 27.00 30.77 -14.09
CA VAL A 408 26.56 31.67 -15.16
C VAL A 408 25.28 31.09 -15.77
N THR A 409 24.16 31.77 -15.55
CA THR A 409 22.85 31.36 -16.10
C THR A 409 22.72 31.75 -17.58
N LYS A 410 21.68 31.23 -18.25
CA LYS A 410 21.28 31.66 -19.59
C LYS A 410 19.91 32.33 -19.55
N ASP A 411 19.66 33.25 -20.46
CA ASP A 411 18.40 34.00 -20.58
C ASP A 411 17.20 33.11 -20.97
N MET A 412 17.41 32.15 -21.88
CA MET A 412 16.38 31.23 -22.38
C MET A 412 16.96 29.90 -22.87
N ALA A 413 16.10 28.98 -23.33
CA ALA A 413 16.46 27.61 -23.69
C ALA A 413 17.62 27.51 -24.70
N THR A 414 17.67 28.40 -25.68
CA THR A 414 18.67 28.44 -26.78
C THR A 414 19.44 29.76 -26.85
N GLY A 415 19.40 30.58 -25.81
CA GLY A 415 19.91 31.95 -25.82
C GLY A 415 21.31 32.13 -25.22
N ALA A 416 21.59 33.36 -24.78
CA ALA A 416 22.90 33.84 -24.36
C ALA A 416 23.18 33.66 -22.86
N ALA A 417 24.45 33.78 -22.48
CA ALA A 417 24.89 33.80 -21.09
C ALA A 417 24.56 35.13 -20.42
N ASN A 418 23.95 35.08 -19.23
CA ASN A 418 23.71 36.24 -18.39
C ASN A 418 25.02 36.69 -17.72
N ILE A 419 25.72 37.62 -18.37
CA ILE A 419 26.95 38.23 -17.88
C ILE A 419 26.64 39.59 -17.22
N PRO A 420 27.19 39.90 -16.03
CA PRO A 420 26.89 41.16 -15.34
C PRO A 420 27.15 42.43 -16.16
N VAL A 421 26.31 43.44 -15.95
CA VAL A 421 26.43 44.79 -16.53
C VAL A 421 26.75 45.78 -15.41
N GLY A 422 27.65 46.73 -15.65
CA GLY A 422 27.89 47.82 -14.69
C GLY A 422 28.79 48.93 -15.23
N THR A 423 28.86 50.05 -14.52
CA THR A 423 29.71 51.19 -14.85
C THR A 423 31.18 50.92 -14.54
N THR A 424 32.10 51.76 -15.03
CA THR A 424 33.54 51.71 -14.67
C THR A 424 33.78 51.87 -13.17
N ALA A 425 32.95 52.64 -12.46
CA ALA A 425 33.05 52.81 -11.01
C ALA A 425 32.61 51.57 -10.23
N GLN A 426 31.75 50.73 -10.80
CA GLN A 426 31.26 49.47 -10.22
C GLN A 426 32.16 48.26 -10.52
N ARG A 427 33.45 48.47 -10.82
CA ARG A 427 34.42 47.38 -11.04
C ARG A 427 34.72 46.65 -9.73
N PRO A 428 34.51 45.32 -9.65
CA PRO A 428 34.98 44.52 -8.53
C PRO A 428 36.47 44.74 -8.25
N VAL A 429 36.80 45.06 -6.99
CA VAL A 429 38.13 45.54 -6.57
C VAL A 429 39.19 44.45 -6.45
N ASN A 430 38.81 43.15 -6.54
CA ASN A 430 39.76 42.03 -6.44
C ASN A 430 39.33 40.83 -7.31
N GLY A 431 40.34 40.08 -7.77
CA GLY A 431 40.19 38.78 -8.42
C GLY A 431 40.40 38.80 -9.95
N ALA A 432 41.30 37.94 -10.43
CA ALA A 432 41.45 37.61 -11.83
C ALA A 432 40.25 36.78 -12.36
N GLY A 433 40.14 36.65 -13.69
CA GLY A 433 39.16 35.77 -14.32
C GLY A 433 37.71 36.25 -14.22
N LYS A 434 37.50 37.58 -14.09
CA LYS A 434 36.16 38.20 -14.11
C LYS A 434 35.86 38.71 -15.51
N LEU A 435 34.62 38.53 -15.97
CA LEU A 435 34.10 39.02 -17.25
C LEU A 435 32.84 39.85 -16.97
N ARG A 436 32.68 41.03 -17.60
CA ARG A 436 31.45 41.84 -17.51
C ARG A 436 31.26 42.75 -18.73
N PHE A 437 30.04 43.26 -18.94
CA PHE A 437 29.81 44.39 -19.86
C PHE A 437 29.93 45.71 -19.11
N ASN A 438 30.72 46.65 -19.65
CA ASN A 438 30.87 47.98 -19.08
C ASN A 438 29.96 48.98 -19.79
N SER A 439 28.86 49.36 -19.14
CA SER A 439 27.87 50.29 -19.70
C SER A 439 28.40 51.73 -19.84
N SER A 440 29.46 52.11 -19.12
CA SER A 440 30.11 53.41 -19.29
C SER A 440 31.06 53.46 -20.49
N LEU A 441 31.49 52.30 -21.01
CA LEU A 441 32.49 52.18 -22.08
C LEU A 441 31.99 51.39 -23.30
N GLY A 442 30.70 51.02 -23.32
CA GLY A 442 30.03 50.33 -24.44
C GLY A 442 30.58 48.95 -24.80
N ARG A 443 31.36 48.30 -23.93
CA ARG A 443 32.21 47.15 -24.30
C ARG A 443 32.29 46.03 -23.27
N TRP A 444 32.66 44.85 -23.74
CA TRP A 444 33.04 43.71 -22.92
C TRP A 444 34.44 43.91 -22.30
N GLU A 445 34.57 43.72 -20.99
CA GLU A 445 35.83 43.85 -20.26
C GLU A 445 36.10 42.69 -19.31
N GLY A 446 37.39 42.39 -19.14
CA GLY A 446 37.88 41.29 -18.31
C GLY A 446 38.99 41.73 -17.35
N ASN A 447 39.02 41.13 -16.16
CA ASN A 447 40.05 41.40 -15.15
C ASN A 447 41.15 40.32 -15.18
N THR A 448 42.39 40.74 -15.43
CA THR A 448 43.58 39.86 -15.42
C THR A 448 44.13 39.58 -14.02
N GLY A 449 43.60 40.25 -13.00
CA GLY A 449 44.16 40.31 -11.64
C GLY A 449 45.01 41.57 -11.41
N ALA A 450 45.59 42.14 -12.48
CA ALA A 450 46.32 43.41 -12.45
C ALA A 450 45.49 44.60 -12.97
N ALA A 451 44.68 44.39 -14.03
CA ALA A 451 43.90 45.45 -14.65
C ALA A 451 42.63 44.93 -15.35
N TRP A 452 41.70 45.85 -15.62
CA TRP A 452 40.49 45.63 -16.41
C TRP A 452 40.70 46.05 -17.89
N GLY A 453 40.98 45.08 -18.75
CA GLY A 453 41.16 45.26 -20.21
C GLY A 453 39.89 44.96 -21.00
N SER A 454 39.88 45.27 -22.30
CA SER A 454 38.85 44.79 -23.24
C SER A 454 39.02 43.29 -23.52
N LEU A 455 37.92 42.59 -23.79
CA LEU A 455 37.95 41.14 -24.13
C LEU A 455 38.13 40.84 -25.63
N GLY A 456 38.15 41.89 -26.46
CA GLY A 456 38.30 41.79 -27.91
C GLY A 456 37.42 42.81 -28.64
N GLY A 457 37.75 43.07 -29.91
CA GLY A 457 37.01 43.97 -30.79
C GLY A 457 37.29 45.46 -30.57
N ALA A 458 37.73 46.14 -31.64
CA ALA A 458 37.64 47.59 -31.74
C ALA A 458 36.35 47.92 -32.51
N SER A 459 35.41 48.62 -31.87
CA SER A 459 34.23 49.14 -32.55
C SER A 459 34.59 50.43 -33.28
N GLY A 460 34.81 50.34 -34.60
CA GLY A 460 34.77 51.51 -35.47
C GLY A 460 33.37 52.16 -35.48
N GLY A 461 33.20 53.23 -36.26
CA GLY A 461 31.92 53.96 -36.38
C GLY A 461 30.77 53.21 -37.09
N GLY A 462 30.86 51.88 -37.18
CA GLY A 462 29.90 50.99 -37.83
C GLY A 462 30.12 49.55 -37.35
N THR A 463 29.27 48.61 -37.77
CA THR A 463 29.30 47.20 -37.32
C THR A 463 30.49 46.39 -37.82
N ASP A 464 31.28 46.94 -38.74
CA ASP A 464 32.34 46.22 -39.43
C ASP A 464 33.68 46.32 -38.68
N ALA A 465 34.18 45.18 -38.20
CA ALA A 465 35.46 45.05 -37.48
C ALA A 465 36.71 45.18 -38.38
N ILE A 466 36.64 46.03 -39.40
CA ILE A 466 37.62 46.17 -40.49
C ILE A 466 38.47 47.44 -40.34
N PHE A 467 37.91 48.51 -39.76
CA PHE A 467 38.57 49.81 -39.68
C PHE A 467 39.21 50.07 -38.31
N TYR A 468 40.54 50.00 -38.27
CA TYR A 468 41.35 50.39 -37.13
C TYR A 468 41.58 51.92 -37.18
N VAL A 469 40.93 52.65 -36.28
CA VAL A 469 41.27 54.06 -36.00
C VAL A 469 42.03 54.08 -34.69
N SER A 470 43.32 54.45 -34.73
CA SER A 470 44.11 54.68 -33.52
C SER A 470 44.43 56.18 -33.37
N ASP A 471 44.34 56.66 -32.14
CA ASP A 471 44.90 57.92 -31.65
C ASP A 471 46.12 57.62 -30.75
N ALA A 472 46.90 56.60 -31.10
CA ALA A 472 47.79 55.87 -30.20
C ALA A 472 48.84 56.75 -29.50
N VAL A 473 48.52 57.25 -28.30
CA VAL A 473 49.47 57.84 -27.37
C VAL A 473 50.05 56.76 -26.46
N MET A 474 51.34 56.49 -26.63
CA MET A 474 52.14 55.66 -25.72
C MET A 474 52.46 56.45 -24.45
N THR A 475 51.89 56.04 -23.32
CA THR A 475 51.94 56.76 -22.03
C THR A 475 52.84 56.10 -20.96
N ALA A 476 53.47 54.97 -21.29
CA ALA A 476 54.41 54.24 -20.45
C ALA A 476 55.48 53.57 -21.33
N ASP A 477 56.58 53.14 -20.72
CA ASP A 477 57.68 52.47 -21.43
C ASP A 477 57.23 51.14 -22.05
N HIS A 478 57.77 50.83 -23.23
CA HIS A 478 57.50 49.57 -23.94
C HIS A 478 58.75 49.11 -24.71
N THR A 479 59.03 47.81 -24.64
CA THR A 479 60.13 47.16 -25.36
C THR A 479 59.56 46.13 -26.31
N VAL A 480 59.71 46.34 -27.62
CA VAL A 480 59.44 45.31 -28.63
C VAL A 480 60.48 44.20 -28.43
N ALA A 481 60.02 43.03 -27.98
CA ALA A 481 60.90 41.96 -27.51
C ALA A 481 61.78 41.38 -28.64
N ALA A 482 62.96 40.85 -28.27
CA ALA A 482 63.94 40.33 -29.21
C ALA A 482 63.38 39.14 -30.02
N GLY A 483 63.38 39.27 -31.34
CA GLY A 483 62.86 38.26 -32.26
C GLY A 483 61.34 38.29 -32.47
N THR A 484 60.62 39.30 -31.94
CA THR A 484 59.20 39.54 -32.23
C THR A 484 59.03 40.85 -33.02
N ASN A 485 58.02 40.91 -33.89
CA ASN A 485 57.66 42.12 -34.63
C ASN A 485 56.29 42.63 -34.16
N GLU A 486 56.10 43.94 -34.18
CA GLU A 486 54.87 44.61 -33.78
C GLU A 486 54.38 45.59 -34.86
N GLY A 487 53.09 45.93 -34.80
CA GLY A 487 52.43 46.78 -35.79
C GLY A 487 51.48 47.79 -35.17
N VAL A 488 51.65 49.06 -35.52
CA VAL A 488 50.72 50.16 -35.22
C VAL A 488 50.04 50.58 -36.52
N PHE A 489 48.73 50.78 -36.47
CA PHE A 489 47.93 51.24 -37.62
C PHE A 489 47.38 52.63 -37.28
N GLY A 490 47.90 53.67 -37.92
CA GLY A 490 47.76 55.07 -37.54
C GLY A 490 49.00 55.65 -36.82
N PRO A 491 49.02 56.98 -36.58
CA PRO A 491 50.19 57.69 -36.09
C PRO A 491 50.48 57.40 -34.60
N LEU A 492 51.64 56.80 -34.33
CA LEU A 492 52.15 56.61 -32.96
C LEU A 492 52.68 57.94 -32.38
N THR A 493 52.15 58.36 -31.24
CA THR A 493 52.66 59.49 -30.45
C THR A 493 53.27 58.95 -29.15
N ILE A 494 54.53 59.30 -28.84
CA ILE A 494 55.18 58.93 -27.58
C ILE A 494 55.02 60.11 -26.60
N ALA A 495 54.46 59.86 -25.42
CA ALA A 495 54.30 60.88 -24.39
C ALA A 495 55.66 61.31 -23.80
N PRO A 496 55.83 62.59 -23.41
CA PRO A 496 57.07 63.05 -22.78
C PRO A 496 57.41 62.23 -21.52
N GLY A 497 58.55 61.53 -21.56
CA GLY A 497 59.02 60.68 -20.46
C GLY A 497 58.81 59.18 -20.64
N ALA A 498 58.09 58.74 -21.68
CA ALA A 498 58.01 57.32 -22.06
C ALA A 498 59.12 56.93 -23.05
N VAL A 499 59.65 55.71 -22.92
CA VAL A 499 60.70 55.15 -23.78
C VAL A 499 60.17 53.99 -24.61
N LEU A 500 60.38 54.06 -25.93
CA LEU A 500 60.13 52.97 -26.87
C LEU A 500 61.46 52.33 -27.26
N GLU A 501 61.68 51.11 -26.80
CA GLU A 501 62.84 50.31 -27.18
C GLU A 501 62.45 49.27 -28.24
N ILE A 502 63.26 49.13 -29.29
CA ILE A 502 63.12 48.08 -30.30
C ILE A 502 64.35 47.18 -30.18
N SER A 503 64.14 45.94 -29.72
CA SER A 503 65.22 44.98 -29.52
C SER A 503 65.97 44.67 -30.83
N ALA A 504 67.26 44.33 -30.73
CA ALA A 504 68.05 43.93 -31.89
C ALA A 504 67.43 42.71 -32.61
N GLY A 505 67.20 42.84 -33.92
CA GLY A 505 66.55 41.82 -34.75
C GLY A 505 65.02 41.91 -34.82
N SER A 506 64.41 42.87 -34.12
CA SER A 506 62.96 43.11 -34.09
C SER A 506 62.57 44.31 -34.97
N THR A 507 61.33 44.32 -35.46
CA THR A 507 60.77 45.41 -36.29
C THR A 507 59.44 45.90 -35.71
N LEU A 508 59.36 47.21 -35.45
CA LEU A 508 58.08 47.91 -35.30
C LEU A 508 57.66 48.48 -36.66
N THR A 509 56.46 48.12 -37.12
CA THR A 509 55.86 48.69 -38.34
C THR A 509 54.81 49.71 -37.95
N ILE A 510 54.82 50.89 -38.58
CA ILE A 510 53.77 51.90 -38.43
C ILE A 510 53.16 52.12 -39.83
N VAL A 511 51.84 51.97 -39.93
CA VAL A 511 51.07 51.92 -41.20
C VAL A 511 50.04 53.05 -41.24
#